data_AF-A0A7X8U9Q2-F1
#
_entry.id   AF-A0A7X8U9Q2-F1
#
_cell.length_a   1.000
_cell.length_b   1.000
_cell.length_c   1.000
_cell.angle_alpha   90.00
_cell.angle_beta   90.00
_cell.angle_gamma   90.00
#
_symmetry.space_group_name_H-M   'P 1'
#
loop_
_entity.id
_entity.type
_entity.pdbx_description
1 polymer ?
#
loop_
_entity_poly.entity_id
_entity_poly.type
_entity_poly.pdbx_seq_one_letter_code
_entity_poly.pdbx_strand_id
1 'polypeptide(L)'
;MQRLLGAIKGIAQGLLKAISRFPLTVICLIVATSLVWYIISLHKNPDIFIEKLLFTCLLGAFLGVAAQFSCERFERLARLRLWVYVAAALLVGVYYLSLGASQSIEFDVQIRTFAAVFAMFSLALFIPSYKNGFDFDSLALIHFKAAFTSGLYSAVLSAGCASIIATIDILLFNINEDAYAYTMSTIWILFAVLYYLSLLPRFNSQVQADREYAQNESNYPRLLEILVSYIAIPLVAVYTMVLVAYFIKILVTLNWPAGQLGPMVLAYSAAGLIIYILAGRLENRATLLYRLVFPKILIPIVIMQLVSVAIRLNAFGVTESRY
;
A
#
# COMPACT_ATOMS: atom_id res chain seq x y z
N MET A 1 -13.97 -8.30 32.25
CA MET A 1 -13.22 -7.03 32.39
C MET A 1 -11.70 -7.19 32.23
N GLN A 2 -11.03 -8.09 32.96
CA GLN A 2 -9.57 -8.28 32.88
C GLN A 2 -9.03 -8.65 31.49
N ARG A 3 -9.71 -9.52 30.74
CA ARG A 3 -9.32 -9.90 29.36
C ARG A 3 -9.37 -8.73 28.38
N LEU A 4 -10.38 -7.86 28.53
CA LEU A 4 -10.57 -6.69 27.66
C LEU A 4 -9.51 -5.61 27.96
N LEU A 5 -9.25 -5.34 29.25
CA LEU A 5 -8.15 -4.48 29.68
C LEU A 5 -6.79 -5.00 29.20
N GLY A 6 -6.56 -6.32 29.25
CA GLY A 6 -5.36 -6.95 28.71
C GLY A 6 -5.20 -6.73 27.20
N ALA A 7 -6.28 -6.89 26.44
CA ALA A 7 -6.28 -6.67 24.98
C ALA A 7 -5.99 -5.21 24.62
N ILE A 8 -6.66 -4.25 25.28
CA ILE A 8 -6.43 -2.81 25.06
C ILE A 8 -4.98 -2.45 25.40
N LYS A 9 -4.47 -2.95 26.53
CA LYS A 9 -3.07 -2.72 26.93
C LYS A 9 -2.09 -3.30 25.91
N GLY A 10 -2.39 -4.47 25.35
CA GLY A 10 -1.60 -5.08 24.28
C GLY A 10 -1.54 -4.21 23.02
N ILE A 11 -2.69 -3.71 22.56
CA ILE A 11 -2.77 -2.81 21.40
C ILE A 11 -1.99 -1.51 21.66
N ALA A 12 -2.21 -0.88 22.83
CA ALA A 12 -1.50 0.36 23.19
C ALA A 12 0.02 0.15 23.25
N GLN A 13 0.48 -0.96 23.83
CA GLN A 13 1.90 -1.31 23.84
C GLN A 13 2.46 -1.57 22.44
N GLY A 14 1.68 -2.22 21.57
CA GLY A 14 2.03 -2.41 20.15
C GLY A 14 2.23 -1.08 19.43
N LEU A 15 1.30 -0.14 19.59
CA LEU A 15 1.38 1.20 19.00
C LEU A 15 2.58 1.99 19.53
N LEU A 16 2.85 1.97 20.84
CA LEU A 16 4.02 2.62 21.43
C LEU A 16 5.34 2.04 20.89
N LYS A 17 5.40 0.71 20.71
CA LYS A 17 6.54 0.04 20.05
C LYS A 17 6.67 0.46 18.59
N ALA A 18 5.57 0.61 17.86
CA ALA A 18 5.59 1.08 16.48
C ALA A 18 6.14 2.52 16.37
N ILE A 19 5.72 3.41 17.27
CA ILE A 19 6.18 4.80 17.32
C ILE A 19 7.69 4.88 17.54
N SER A 20 8.21 4.13 18.51
CA SER A 20 9.66 4.08 18.79
C SER A 20 10.47 3.36 17.69
N ARG A 21 9.85 2.44 16.95
CA ARG A 21 10.49 1.71 15.85
C ARG A 21 10.55 2.54 14.56
N PHE A 22 9.51 3.30 14.22
CA PHE A 22 9.39 4.04 12.95
C PHE A 22 9.26 5.56 13.14
N PRO A 23 10.23 6.25 13.79
CA PRO A 23 10.09 7.65 14.18
C PRO A 23 9.85 8.60 13.00
N LEU A 24 10.61 8.46 11.90
CA LEU A 24 10.44 9.31 10.72
C LEU A 24 9.03 9.16 10.10
N THR A 25 8.56 7.91 9.95
CA THR A 25 7.23 7.63 9.44
C THR A 25 6.15 8.24 10.33
N VAL A 26 6.26 8.08 11.65
CA VAL A 26 5.29 8.65 12.60
C VAL A 26 5.25 10.18 12.51
N ILE A 27 6.42 10.84 12.43
CA ILE A 27 6.48 12.31 12.24
C ILE A 27 5.76 12.70 10.95
N CYS A 28 6.02 12.01 9.83
CA CYS A 28 5.33 12.28 8.57
C CYS A 28 3.81 12.08 8.67
N LEU A 29 3.34 11.05 9.38
CA LEU A 29 1.90 10.80 9.56
C LEU A 29 1.22 11.86 10.45
N ILE A 30 1.89 12.29 11.53
CA ILE A 30 1.39 13.36 12.40
C ILE A 30 1.29 14.65 11.59
N VAL A 31 2.36 15.03 10.88
CA VAL A 31 2.36 16.23 10.03
C VAL A 31 1.28 16.15 8.96
N ALA A 32 1.17 15.02 8.24
CA ALA A 32 0.13 14.82 7.23
C ALA A 32 -1.28 14.97 7.82
N THR A 33 -1.54 14.39 9.00
CA THR A 33 -2.84 14.49 9.68
C THR A 33 -3.14 15.94 10.09
N SER A 34 -2.16 16.65 10.66
CA SER A 34 -2.30 18.07 11.01
C SER A 34 -2.53 18.97 9.80
N LEU A 35 -1.89 18.69 8.66
CA LEU A 35 -2.12 19.41 7.41
C LEU A 35 -3.53 19.14 6.87
N VAL A 36 -4.00 17.89 6.89
CA VAL A 36 -5.37 17.56 6.47
C VAL A 36 -6.39 18.27 7.36
N TRP A 37 -6.16 18.31 8.68
CA TRP A 37 -7.01 19.08 9.59
C TRP A 37 -7.02 20.57 9.23
N TYR A 38 -5.86 21.16 8.95
CA TYR A 38 -5.78 22.54 8.51
C TYR A 38 -6.56 22.78 7.20
N ILE A 39 -6.43 21.89 6.22
CA ILE A 39 -7.18 21.95 4.95
C ILE A 39 -8.69 21.91 5.20
N ILE A 40 -9.16 21.00 6.06
CA ILE A 40 -10.59 20.90 6.43
C ILE A 40 -11.05 22.23 7.04
N SER A 41 -10.29 22.79 7.99
CA SER A 41 -10.65 24.04 8.66
C SER A 41 -10.76 25.24 7.70
N LEU A 42 -10.03 25.22 6.58
CA LEU A 42 -9.96 26.33 5.64
C LEU A 42 -11.24 26.52 4.82
N HIS A 43 -12.01 25.45 4.59
CA HIS A 43 -13.21 25.44 3.73
C HIS A 43 -12.99 26.03 2.31
N LYS A 44 -11.75 26.05 1.84
CA LYS A 44 -11.31 26.61 0.55
C LYS A 44 -10.15 25.79 0.01
N ASN A 45 -9.80 26.02 -1.26
CA ASN A 45 -8.62 25.39 -1.86
C ASN A 45 -7.37 25.74 -1.03
N PRO A 46 -6.60 24.72 -0.63
CA PRO A 46 -5.41 24.95 0.17
C PRO A 46 -4.33 25.67 -0.63
N ASP A 47 -3.45 26.35 0.08
CA ASP A 47 -2.24 26.88 -0.54
C ASP A 47 -1.40 25.73 -1.11
N ILE A 48 -0.78 25.95 -2.27
CA ILE A 48 0.03 24.96 -2.95
C ILE A 48 1.17 24.42 -2.08
N PHE A 49 1.67 25.26 -1.18
CA PHE A 49 2.68 24.88 -0.19
C PHE A 49 2.22 23.68 0.65
N ILE A 50 0.95 23.69 1.08
CA ILE A 50 0.36 22.68 1.96
C ILE A 50 0.16 21.37 1.20
N GLU A 51 -0.33 21.46 -0.04
CA GLU A 51 -0.49 20.27 -0.88
C GLU A 51 0.88 19.62 -1.13
N LYS A 52 1.90 20.38 -1.53
CA LYS A 52 3.27 19.87 -1.74
C LYS A 52 3.82 19.20 -0.49
N LEU A 53 3.56 19.78 0.68
CA LEU A 53 4.01 19.21 1.95
C LEU A 53 3.28 17.89 2.25
N LEU A 54 1.99 17.75 1.92
CA LEU A 54 1.24 16.52 2.09
C LEU A 54 1.79 15.37 1.22
N PHE A 55 2.07 15.63 -0.06
CA PHE A 55 2.71 14.64 -0.95
C PHE A 55 4.13 14.28 -0.48
N THR A 56 4.86 15.26 0.06
CA THR A 56 6.18 15.06 0.67
C THR A 56 6.12 14.18 1.91
N CYS A 57 5.13 14.39 2.78
CA CYS A 57 4.90 13.53 3.95
C CYS A 57 4.48 12.12 3.54
N LEU A 58 3.69 11.96 2.48
CA LEU A 58 3.34 10.64 1.94
C LEU A 58 4.61 9.88 1.52
N LEU A 59 5.48 10.48 0.70
CA LEU A 59 6.74 9.84 0.31
C LEU A 59 7.65 9.59 1.52
N GLY A 60 7.75 10.57 2.43
CA GLY A 60 8.55 10.47 3.64
C GLY A 60 8.11 9.33 4.57
N ALA A 61 6.81 9.05 4.64
CA ALA A 61 6.28 7.93 5.41
C ALA A 61 6.82 6.58 4.89
N PHE A 62 6.72 6.34 3.58
CA PHE A 62 7.22 5.10 2.94
C PHE A 62 8.76 5.00 2.97
N LEU A 63 9.45 6.12 2.72
CA LEU A 63 10.91 6.17 2.80
C LEU A 63 11.38 5.89 4.24
N GLY A 64 10.68 6.38 5.25
CA GLY A 64 10.97 6.08 6.66
C GLY A 64 10.84 4.60 7.01
N VAL A 65 9.85 3.91 6.43
CA VAL A 65 9.70 2.45 6.57
C VAL A 65 10.86 1.72 5.88
N ALA A 66 11.19 2.09 4.64
CA ALA A 66 12.32 1.50 3.90
C ALA A 66 13.66 1.73 4.62
N ALA A 67 13.88 2.92 5.18
CA ALA A 67 15.06 3.24 5.98
C ALA A 67 15.16 2.39 7.25
N GLN A 68 14.05 2.22 7.97
CA GLN A 68 14.02 1.38 9.18
C GLN A 68 14.28 -0.09 8.85
N PHE A 69 13.64 -0.64 7.81
CA PHE A 69 13.93 -2.01 7.38
C PHE A 69 15.35 -2.20 6.87
N SER A 70 15.94 -1.19 6.24
CA SER A 70 17.36 -1.22 5.86
C SER A 70 18.27 -1.33 7.09
N CYS A 71 17.97 -0.57 8.14
CA CYS A 71 18.70 -0.65 9.40
C CYS A 71 18.49 -2.00 10.11
N GLU A 72 17.30 -2.58 10.03
CA GLU A 72 17.02 -3.90 10.62
C GLU A 72 17.65 -5.05 9.84
N ARG A 73 17.80 -4.90 8.51
CA ARG A 73 18.37 -5.94 7.65
C ARG A 73 19.89 -5.96 7.68
N PHE A 74 20.53 -4.80 7.64
CA PHE A 74 21.97 -4.67 7.43
C PHE A 74 22.66 -4.10 8.67
N GLU A 75 23.48 -4.90 9.36
CA GLU A 75 24.20 -4.49 10.57
C GLU A 75 25.07 -3.24 10.38
N ARG A 76 25.65 -3.05 9.18
CA ARG A 76 26.41 -1.83 8.85
C ARG A 76 25.53 -0.58 8.86
N LEU A 77 24.31 -0.67 8.33
CA LEU A 77 23.35 0.43 8.34
C LEU A 77 22.76 0.63 9.73
N ALA A 78 22.58 -0.44 10.50
CA ALA A 78 22.18 -0.37 11.92
C ALA A 78 23.16 0.47 12.76
N ARG A 79 24.47 0.29 12.56
CA ARG A 79 25.52 1.11 13.22
C ARG A 79 25.50 2.58 12.78
N LEU A 80 25.04 2.84 11.56
CA LEU A 80 24.92 4.18 10.99
C LEU A 80 23.48 4.70 11.00
N ARG A 81 22.63 4.21 11.92
CA ARG A 81 21.18 4.47 11.93
C ARG A 81 20.86 5.97 11.84
N LEU A 82 21.56 6.82 12.60
CA LEU A 82 21.39 8.27 12.54
C LEU A 82 21.62 8.81 11.12
N TRP A 83 22.71 8.41 10.47
CA TRP A 83 23.05 8.83 9.12
C TRP A 83 22.06 8.32 8.07
N VAL A 84 21.51 7.13 8.25
CA VAL A 84 20.45 6.60 7.37
C VAL A 84 19.19 7.45 7.48
N TYR A 85 18.79 7.84 8.70
CA TYR A 85 17.65 8.75 8.89
C TYR A 85 17.90 10.16 8.39
N VAL A 86 19.12 10.69 8.57
CA VAL A 86 19.51 11.99 8.00
C VAL A 86 19.46 11.93 6.47
N ALA A 87 20.00 10.88 5.85
CA ALA A 87 19.92 10.69 4.41
C ALA A 87 18.47 10.57 3.92
N ALA A 88 17.63 9.83 4.64
CA ALA A 88 16.20 9.73 4.32
C ALA A 88 15.51 11.10 4.41
N ALA A 89 15.74 11.86 5.48
CA ALA A 89 15.19 13.20 5.64
C ALA A 89 15.68 14.17 4.55
N LEU A 90 16.96 14.08 4.16
CA LEU A 90 17.50 14.85 3.04
C LEU A 90 16.84 14.49 1.72
N LEU A 91 16.59 13.21 1.44
CA LEU A 91 15.86 12.79 0.24
C LEU A 91 14.42 13.31 0.21
N VAL A 92 13.73 13.33 1.37
CA VAL A 92 12.42 13.99 1.50
C VAL A 92 12.52 15.48 1.17
N GLY A 93 13.54 16.16 1.70
CA GLY A 93 13.79 17.58 1.42
C GLY A 93 14.13 17.85 -0.06
N VAL A 94 14.96 17.03 -0.68
CA VAL A 94 15.29 17.13 -2.11
C VAL A 94 14.05 16.93 -2.97
N TYR A 95 13.20 15.97 -2.62
CA TYR A 95 11.93 15.75 -3.31
C TYR A 95 11.00 16.98 -3.16
N TYR A 96 10.90 17.56 -1.96
CA TYR A 96 10.16 18.81 -1.75
C TYR A 96 10.70 19.97 -2.60
N LEU A 97 12.02 20.13 -2.68
CA LEU A 97 12.64 21.15 -3.54
C LEU A 97 12.36 20.89 -5.01
N SER A 98 12.32 19.62 -5.43
CA SER A 98 11.96 19.25 -6.79
C SER A 98 10.51 19.61 -7.15
N LEU A 99 9.61 19.70 -6.17
CA LEU A 99 8.25 20.20 -6.34
C LEU A 99 8.21 21.73 -6.40
N GLY A 100 9.26 22.43 -5.96
CA GLY A 100 9.34 23.89 -5.90
C GLY A 100 9.14 24.58 -7.24
N ALA A 101 9.54 23.94 -8.34
CA ALA A 101 9.40 24.48 -9.70
C ALA A 101 7.94 24.48 -10.24
N SER A 102 7.06 23.65 -9.68
CA SER A 102 5.68 23.47 -10.18
C SER A 102 4.73 24.52 -9.59
N GLN A 103 3.92 25.18 -10.42
CA GLN A 103 2.94 26.21 -10.00
C GLN A 103 1.59 25.63 -9.58
N SER A 104 1.40 24.31 -9.73
CA SER A 104 0.24 23.52 -9.31
C SER A 104 0.67 22.06 -9.15
N ILE A 105 -0.12 21.24 -8.43
CA ILE A 105 0.04 19.79 -8.46
C ILE A 105 -0.64 19.27 -9.73
N GLU A 106 0.07 19.40 -10.84
CA GLU A 106 -0.37 18.84 -12.12
C GLU A 106 -0.26 17.31 -12.11
N PHE A 107 -0.86 16.70 -13.11
CA PHE A 107 -0.90 15.25 -13.29
C PHE A 107 0.51 14.61 -13.30
N ASP A 108 1.51 15.28 -13.89
CA ASP A 108 2.91 14.81 -13.88
C ASP A 108 3.46 14.66 -12.45
N VAL A 109 3.23 15.66 -11.61
CA VAL A 109 3.65 15.64 -10.21
C VAL A 109 3.02 14.46 -9.48
N GLN A 110 1.72 14.22 -9.70
CA GLN A 110 1.02 13.09 -9.09
C GLN A 110 1.64 11.76 -9.52
N ILE A 111 1.80 11.53 -10.83
CA ILE A 111 2.40 10.28 -11.36
C ILE A 111 3.80 10.07 -10.79
N ARG A 112 4.66 11.10 -10.84
CA ARG A 112 6.03 11.01 -10.32
C ARG A 112 6.05 10.65 -8.84
N THR A 113 5.13 11.21 -8.07
CA THR A 113 5.01 10.93 -6.63
C THR A 113 4.52 9.52 -6.38
N PHE A 114 3.47 9.08 -7.08
CA PHE A 114 2.95 7.73 -6.96
C PHE A 114 3.99 6.69 -7.39
N ALA A 115 4.77 6.97 -8.44
CA ALA A 115 5.88 6.13 -8.86
C ALA A 115 6.98 6.06 -7.78
N ALA A 116 7.34 7.19 -7.17
CA ALA A 116 8.31 7.24 -6.09
C ALA A 116 7.83 6.50 -4.82
N VAL A 117 6.57 6.71 -4.43
CA VAL A 117 5.92 6.01 -3.32
C VAL A 117 5.87 4.51 -3.58
N PHE A 118 5.48 4.10 -4.80
CA PHE A 118 5.46 2.69 -5.20
C PHE A 118 6.86 2.08 -5.16
N ALA A 119 7.88 2.79 -5.66
CA ALA A 119 9.27 2.33 -5.58
C ALA A 119 9.74 2.16 -4.12
N MET A 120 9.41 3.11 -3.23
CA MET A 120 9.74 3.00 -1.80
C MET A 120 8.98 1.87 -1.12
N PHE A 121 7.71 1.65 -1.48
CA PHE A 121 6.92 0.52 -1.01
C PHE A 121 7.51 -0.82 -1.46
N SER A 122 7.83 -0.97 -2.74
CA SER A 122 8.49 -2.16 -3.28
C SER A 122 9.84 -2.41 -2.61
N LEU A 123 10.62 -1.35 -2.38
CA LEU A 123 11.89 -1.43 -1.67
C LEU A 123 11.69 -1.89 -0.23
N ALA A 124 10.72 -1.32 0.50
CA ALA A 124 10.39 -1.72 1.86
C ALA A 124 9.96 -3.21 1.94
N LEU A 125 9.18 -3.69 0.97
CA LEU A 125 8.84 -5.11 0.88
C LEU A 125 10.04 -5.99 0.51
N PHE A 126 10.97 -5.52 -0.31
CA PHE A 126 12.08 -6.35 -0.79
C PHE A 126 13.24 -6.45 0.20
N ILE A 127 13.54 -5.38 0.94
CA ILE A 127 14.72 -5.30 1.83
C ILE A 127 14.82 -6.49 2.81
N PRO A 128 13.78 -6.88 3.56
CA PRO A 128 13.90 -7.98 4.52
C PRO A 128 14.24 -9.32 3.88
N SER A 129 13.86 -9.52 2.61
CA SER A 129 14.08 -10.75 1.84
C SER A 129 15.39 -10.78 1.06
N TYR A 130 16.07 -9.64 0.91
CA TYR A 130 17.29 -9.54 0.13
C TYR A 130 18.40 -10.51 0.57
N LYS A 131 19.01 -11.23 -0.38
CA LYS A 131 20.14 -12.19 -0.21
C LYS A 131 20.00 -13.10 1.02
N ASN A 132 19.23 -14.19 0.88
CA ASN A 132 18.96 -15.18 1.94
C ASN A 132 18.39 -14.52 3.21
N GLY A 133 17.56 -13.50 3.03
CA GLY A 133 16.83 -12.87 4.12
C GLY A 133 15.61 -13.70 4.53
N PHE A 134 14.56 -13.00 4.95
CA PHE A 134 13.26 -13.62 5.21
C PHE A 134 12.62 -14.12 3.91
N ASP A 135 11.85 -15.21 3.96
CA ASP A 135 11.15 -15.73 2.79
C ASP A 135 10.16 -14.69 2.22
N PHE A 136 10.26 -14.38 0.92
CA PHE A 136 9.48 -13.30 0.31
C PHE A 136 7.97 -13.60 0.33
N ASP A 137 7.58 -14.85 0.09
CA ASP A 137 6.16 -15.20 0.06
C ASP A 137 5.55 -15.08 1.47
N SER A 138 6.29 -15.51 2.50
CA SER A 138 5.92 -15.31 3.91
C SER A 138 5.88 -13.83 4.30
N LEU A 139 6.83 -13.02 3.82
CA LEU A 139 6.88 -11.58 4.03
C LEU A 139 5.64 -10.90 3.46
N ALA A 140 5.33 -11.17 2.19
CA ALA A 140 4.17 -10.60 1.51
C ALA A 140 2.86 -11.01 2.20
N LEU A 141 2.75 -12.27 2.63
CA LEU A 141 1.61 -12.75 3.42
C LEU A 141 1.44 -11.97 4.74
N ILE A 142 2.53 -11.75 5.48
CA ILE A 142 2.50 -10.98 6.74
C ILE A 142 2.06 -9.54 6.48
N HIS A 143 2.61 -8.88 5.46
CA HIS A 143 2.20 -7.53 5.08
C HIS A 143 0.73 -7.47 4.66
N PHE A 144 0.24 -8.45 3.89
CA PHE A 144 -1.16 -8.55 3.50
C PHE A 144 -2.08 -8.73 4.71
N LYS A 145 -1.74 -9.66 5.62
CA LYS A 145 -2.49 -9.89 6.88
C LYS A 145 -2.54 -8.61 7.71
N ALA A 146 -1.39 -7.96 7.93
CA ALA A 146 -1.32 -6.74 8.72
C ALA A 146 -2.15 -5.60 8.09
N ALA A 147 -2.08 -5.42 6.77
CA ALA A 147 -2.85 -4.40 6.06
C ALA A 147 -4.36 -4.68 6.14
N PHE A 148 -4.77 -5.93 5.93
CA PHE A 148 -6.17 -6.34 6.03
C PHE A 148 -6.71 -6.17 7.45
N THR A 149 -5.98 -6.63 8.47
CA THR A 149 -6.36 -6.48 9.88
C THR A 149 -6.44 -5.00 10.26
N SER A 150 -5.47 -4.19 9.85
CA SER A 150 -5.49 -2.77 10.18
C SER A 150 -6.64 -2.02 9.50
N GLY A 151 -6.89 -2.31 8.22
CA GLY A 151 -8.02 -1.77 7.48
C GLY A 151 -9.36 -2.13 8.11
N LEU A 152 -9.54 -3.39 8.51
CA LEU A 152 -10.77 -3.85 9.18
C LEU A 152 -10.98 -3.13 10.52
N TYR A 153 -9.95 -3.04 11.37
CA TYR A 153 -10.04 -2.34 12.65
C TYR A 153 -10.35 -0.85 12.46
N SER A 154 -9.73 -0.22 11.47
CA SER A 154 -9.93 1.20 11.15
C SER A 154 -11.34 1.44 10.58
N ALA A 155 -11.86 0.54 9.75
CA ALA A 155 -13.22 0.62 9.24
C ALA A 155 -14.27 0.48 10.34
N VAL A 156 -14.10 -0.46 11.26
CA VAL A 156 -14.99 -0.63 12.43
C VAL A 156 -14.91 0.60 13.35
N LEU A 157 -13.71 1.10 13.62
CA LEU A 157 -13.51 2.31 14.43
C LEU A 157 -14.16 3.53 13.78
N SER A 158 -13.96 3.69 12.47
CA SER A 158 -14.57 4.75 11.67
C SER A 158 -16.09 4.69 11.71
N ALA A 159 -16.69 3.53 11.45
CA ALA A 159 -18.13 3.35 11.49
C ALA A 159 -18.69 3.64 12.90
N GLY A 160 -18.04 3.11 13.95
CA GLY A 160 -18.42 3.36 15.34
C GLY A 160 -18.36 4.84 15.70
N CYS A 161 -17.27 5.53 15.36
CA CYS A 161 -17.14 6.97 15.59
C CYS A 161 -18.17 7.77 14.79
N ALA A 162 -18.39 7.46 13.52
CA ALA A 162 -19.39 8.13 12.69
C ALA A 162 -20.81 7.95 13.26
N SER A 163 -21.16 6.74 13.73
CA SER A 163 -22.45 6.50 14.38
C SER A 163 -22.60 7.27 15.69
N ILE A 164 -21.54 7.41 16.48
CA ILE A 164 -21.57 8.22 17.70
C ILE A 164 -21.77 9.70 17.35
N ILE A 165 -21.02 10.23 16.39
CA ILE A 165 -21.17 11.62 15.94
C ILE A 165 -22.60 11.86 15.44
N ALA A 166 -23.14 10.98 14.61
CA ALA A 166 -24.52 11.06 14.11
C ALA A 166 -25.56 11.01 15.24
N THR A 167 -25.34 10.15 16.23
CA THR A 167 -26.26 10.05 17.39
C THR A 167 -26.26 11.35 18.19
N ILE A 168 -25.08 11.93 18.45
CA ILE A 168 -24.98 13.19 19.19
C ILE A 168 -25.59 14.34 18.38
N ASP A 169 -25.33 14.39 17.08
CA ASP A 169 -25.88 15.39 16.15
C ASP A 169 -27.41 15.40 16.14
N ILE A 170 -28.03 14.21 16.07
CA ILE A 170 -29.48 14.05 16.00
C ILE A 170 -30.14 14.24 17.37
N LEU A 171 -29.59 13.67 18.45
CA LEU A 171 -30.28 13.59 19.75
C LEU A 171 -29.92 14.71 20.72
N LEU A 172 -28.69 15.24 20.67
CA LEU A 172 -28.15 16.11 21.72
C LEU A 172 -27.95 17.55 21.23
N PHE A 173 -27.12 17.75 20.20
CA PHE A 173 -26.81 19.07 19.66
C PHE A 173 -26.20 18.95 18.26
N ASN A 174 -26.46 19.96 17.41
CA ASN A 174 -25.92 20.03 16.05
C ASN A 174 -24.38 20.06 16.07
N ILE A 175 -23.76 19.07 15.45
CA ILE A 175 -22.31 18.95 15.27
C ILE A 175 -21.94 19.38 13.85
N ASN A 176 -20.91 20.23 13.73
CA ASN A 176 -20.35 20.58 12.42
C ASN A 176 -19.89 19.31 11.67
N GLU A 177 -20.29 19.17 10.39
CA GLU A 177 -19.93 18.07 9.49
C GLU A 177 -18.41 17.84 9.41
N ASP A 178 -17.58 18.87 9.61
CA ASP A 178 -16.12 18.74 9.68
C ASP A 178 -15.65 17.72 10.72
N ALA A 179 -16.42 17.50 11.79
CA ALA A 179 -16.11 16.51 12.82
C ALA A 179 -15.94 15.10 12.22
N TYR A 180 -16.72 14.75 11.20
CA TYR A 180 -16.56 13.50 10.48
C TYR A 180 -15.23 13.47 9.73
N ALA A 181 -14.88 14.54 9.01
CA ALA A 181 -13.64 14.63 8.24
C ALA A 181 -12.39 14.58 9.14
N TYR A 182 -12.39 15.29 10.28
CA TYR A 182 -11.30 15.23 11.28
C TYR A 182 -11.14 13.83 11.86
N THR A 183 -12.24 13.19 12.20
CA THR A 183 -12.22 11.83 12.79
C THR A 183 -11.75 10.81 11.76
N MET A 184 -12.27 10.88 10.54
CA MET A 184 -11.94 9.96 9.45
C MET A 184 -10.47 10.08 9.02
N SER A 185 -9.98 11.30 8.84
CA SER A 185 -8.57 11.55 8.51
C SER A 185 -7.62 11.01 9.59
N THR A 186 -7.95 11.20 10.86
CA THR A 186 -7.15 10.66 11.98
C THR A 186 -7.12 9.13 11.98
N ILE A 187 -8.27 8.49 11.74
CA ILE A 187 -8.37 7.04 11.75
C ILE A 187 -7.60 6.45 10.56
N TRP A 188 -7.77 6.98 9.36
CA TRP A 188 -7.19 6.37 8.15
C TRP A 188 -5.74 6.76 7.89
N ILE A 189 -5.31 7.98 8.26
CA ILE A 189 -3.93 8.43 8.07
C ILE A 189 -3.07 7.97 9.24
N LEU A 190 -3.50 8.22 10.48
CA LEU A 190 -2.67 7.99 11.66
C LEU A 190 -2.88 6.58 12.24
N PHE A 191 -4.10 6.25 12.67
CA PHE A 191 -4.36 5.00 13.37
C PHE A 191 -4.14 3.77 12.47
N ALA A 192 -4.69 3.75 11.25
CA ALA A 192 -4.57 2.62 10.33
C ALA A 192 -3.11 2.32 9.98
N VAL A 193 -2.32 3.35 9.70
CA VAL A 193 -0.91 3.14 9.31
C VAL A 193 -0.07 2.75 10.54
N LEU A 194 -0.27 3.39 11.70
CA LEU A 194 0.45 3.01 12.92
C LEU A 194 0.11 1.60 13.39
N TYR A 195 -1.17 1.23 13.32
CA TYR A 195 -1.61 -0.11 13.72
C TYR A 195 -1.08 -1.16 12.75
N TYR A 196 -1.07 -0.88 11.44
CA TYR A 196 -0.38 -1.72 10.45
C TYR A 196 1.09 -1.93 10.81
N LEU A 197 1.84 -0.86 11.07
CA LEU A 197 3.27 -0.94 11.44
C LEU A 197 3.50 -1.69 12.76
N SER A 198 2.55 -1.64 13.69
CA SER A 198 2.62 -2.35 14.97
C SER A 198 2.51 -3.87 14.83
N LEU A 199 1.85 -4.35 13.78
CA LEU A 199 1.66 -5.77 13.48
C LEU A 199 2.83 -6.39 12.72
N LEU A 200 3.75 -5.58 12.19
CA LEU A 200 4.89 -6.08 11.43
C LEU A 200 5.96 -6.63 12.38
N PRO A 201 6.44 -7.88 12.22
CA PRO A 201 7.53 -8.41 13.03
C PRO A 201 8.86 -7.77 12.65
N ARG A 202 9.89 -8.00 13.47
CA ARG A 202 11.29 -7.73 13.10
C ARG A 202 11.84 -8.93 12.35
N PHE A 203 11.66 -8.94 11.03
CA PHE A 203 11.90 -10.10 10.16
C PHE A 203 13.28 -10.75 10.29
N ASN A 204 14.33 -9.97 10.55
CA ASN A 204 15.72 -10.45 10.59
C ASN A 204 16.36 -10.35 11.99
N SER A 205 15.55 -10.22 13.05
CA SER A 205 16.05 -10.14 14.42
C SER A 205 16.65 -11.47 14.89
N GLN A 206 17.75 -11.40 15.65
CA GLN A 206 18.34 -12.59 16.30
C GLN A 206 17.65 -12.93 17.63
N VAL A 207 16.86 -12.00 18.18
CA VAL A 207 16.12 -12.18 19.43
C VAL A 207 15.08 -13.28 19.26
N GLN A 208 15.07 -14.26 20.18
CA GLN A 208 14.21 -15.43 20.09
C GLN A 208 12.72 -15.06 20.02
N ALA A 209 12.26 -14.15 20.89
CA ALA A 209 10.87 -13.70 20.91
C ALA A 209 10.42 -13.08 19.57
N ASP A 210 11.30 -12.33 18.90
CA ASP A 210 11.00 -11.71 17.60
C ASP A 210 10.90 -12.78 16.48
N ARG A 211 11.74 -13.82 16.54
CA ARG A 211 11.72 -14.94 15.58
C ARG A 211 10.48 -15.79 15.73
N GLU A 212 10.10 -16.14 16.96
CA GLU A 212 8.88 -16.89 17.25
C GLU A 212 7.64 -16.11 16.80
N TYR A 213 7.61 -14.79 17.04
CA TYR A 213 6.53 -13.94 16.54
C TYR A 213 6.46 -13.91 15.01
N ALA A 214 7.60 -13.74 14.32
CA ALA A 214 7.65 -13.77 12.84
C ALA A 214 7.20 -15.11 12.26
N GLN A 215 7.58 -16.24 12.88
CA GLN A 215 7.16 -17.57 12.47
C GLN A 215 5.65 -17.77 12.67
N ASN A 216 5.11 -17.37 13.82
CA ASN A 216 3.68 -17.44 14.08
C ASN A 216 2.87 -16.60 13.09
N GLU A 217 3.34 -15.41 12.75
CA GLU A 217 2.67 -14.55 11.76
C GLU A 217 2.79 -15.06 10.32
N SER A 218 3.80 -15.89 10.03
CA SER A 218 3.97 -16.56 8.73
C SER A 218 2.97 -17.69 8.51
N ASN A 219 2.23 -18.12 9.54
CA ASN A 219 1.22 -19.16 9.40
C ASN A 219 0.09 -18.70 8.49
N TYR A 220 -0.25 -19.53 7.51
CA TYR A 220 -1.27 -19.24 6.52
C TYR A 220 -2.66 -19.45 7.13
N PRO A 221 -3.50 -18.41 7.29
CA PRO A 221 -4.81 -18.58 7.88
C PRO A 221 -5.74 -19.30 6.90
N ARG A 222 -6.47 -20.32 7.39
CA ARG A 222 -7.39 -21.14 6.58
C ARG A 222 -8.41 -20.31 5.79
N LEU A 223 -8.89 -19.19 6.34
CA LEU A 223 -9.81 -18.29 5.65
C LEU A 223 -9.16 -17.68 4.40
N LEU A 224 -7.91 -17.25 4.49
CA LEU A 224 -7.19 -16.70 3.35
C LEU A 224 -6.86 -17.80 2.34
N GLU A 225 -6.66 -19.03 2.80
CA GLU A 225 -6.32 -20.16 1.91
C GLU A 225 -7.51 -20.44 1.01
N ILE A 226 -8.71 -20.45 1.62
CA ILE A 226 -9.98 -20.60 0.92
C ILE A 226 -10.18 -19.45 -0.06
N LEU A 227 -9.98 -18.21 0.40
CA LEU A 227 -10.13 -17.02 -0.44
C LEU A 227 -9.23 -17.05 -1.67
N VAL A 228 -7.94 -17.36 -1.50
CA VAL A 228 -6.99 -17.37 -2.63
C VAL A 228 -7.26 -18.56 -3.56
N SER A 229 -7.39 -19.75 -2.99
CA SER A 229 -7.41 -21.00 -3.78
C SER A 229 -8.72 -21.26 -4.49
N TYR A 230 -9.84 -20.95 -3.86
CA TYR A 230 -11.17 -21.36 -4.32
C TYR A 230 -12.03 -20.18 -4.79
N ILE A 231 -11.63 -18.94 -4.52
CA ILE A 231 -12.36 -17.75 -4.98
C ILE A 231 -11.51 -16.95 -5.95
N ALA A 232 -10.32 -16.49 -5.51
CA ALA A 232 -9.49 -15.57 -6.29
C ALA A 232 -8.90 -16.22 -7.55
N ILE A 233 -8.29 -17.41 -7.43
CA ILE A 233 -7.72 -18.12 -8.58
C ILE A 233 -8.79 -18.44 -9.64
N PRO A 234 -9.95 -19.03 -9.30
CA PRO A 234 -11.02 -19.24 -10.27
C PRO A 234 -11.53 -17.95 -10.93
N LEU A 235 -11.68 -16.86 -10.16
CA LEU A 235 -12.10 -15.56 -10.69
C LEU A 235 -11.11 -15.01 -11.71
N VAL A 236 -9.80 -15.07 -11.40
CA VAL A 236 -8.75 -14.68 -12.33
C VAL A 236 -8.78 -15.56 -13.58
N ALA A 237 -8.97 -16.88 -13.43
CA ALA A 237 -9.06 -17.78 -14.58
C ALA A 237 -10.22 -17.44 -15.53
N VAL A 238 -11.40 -17.10 -14.99
CA VAL A 238 -12.53 -16.62 -15.80
C VAL A 238 -12.18 -15.29 -16.48
N TYR A 239 -11.56 -14.36 -15.76
CA TYR A 239 -11.11 -13.08 -16.35
C TYR A 239 -10.08 -13.31 -17.47
N THR A 240 -9.13 -14.22 -17.27
CA THR A 240 -8.16 -14.63 -18.27
C THR A 240 -8.87 -15.14 -19.53
N MET A 241 -9.91 -15.97 -19.37
CA MET A 241 -10.69 -16.48 -20.49
C MET A 241 -11.36 -15.37 -21.30
N VAL A 242 -11.91 -14.36 -20.62
CA VAL A 242 -12.50 -13.17 -21.26
C VAL A 242 -11.45 -12.38 -22.03
N LEU A 243 -10.28 -12.11 -21.42
CA LEU A 243 -9.18 -11.40 -22.09
C LEU A 243 -8.64 -12.16 -23.30
N VAL A 244 -8.50 -13.48 -23.20
CA VAL A 244 -8.05 -14.32 -24.31
C VAL A 244 -9.08 -14.33 -25.43
N ALA A 245 -10.36 -14.47 -25.13
CA ALA A 245 -11.43 -14.37 -26.14
C ALA A 245 -11.43 -13.00 -26.83
N TYR A 246 -11.21 -11.93 -26.05
CA TYR A 246 -11.07 -10.58 -26.59
C TYR A 246 -9.84 -10.41 -27.47
N PHE A 247 -8.71 -10.99 -27.07
CA PHE A 247 -7.49 -10.99 -27.86
C PHE A 247 -7.69 -11.70 -29.21
N ILE A 248 -8.34 -12.87 -29.21
CA ILE A 248 -8.70 -13.59 -30.44
C ILE A 248 -9.61 -12.71 -31.32
N LYS A 249 -10.59 -12.02 -30.74
CA LYS A 249 -11.45 -11.08 -31.48
C LYS A 249 -10.63 -9.98 -32.15
N ILE A 250 -9.64 -9.39 -31.47
CA ILE A 250 -8.75 -8.37 -32.06
C ILE A 250 -7.95 -8.96 -33.23
N LEU A 251 -7.39 -10.16 -33.08
CA LEU A 251 -6.63 -10.81 -34.15
C LEU A 251 -7.48 -11.08 -35.40
N VAL A 252 -8.75 -11.47 -35.22
CA VAL A 252 -9.67 -11.77 -36.34
C VAL A 252 -10.19 -10.49 -36.99
N THR A 253 -10.60 -9.50 -36.19
CA THR A 253 -11.19 -8.26 -36.71
C THR A 253 -10.16 -7.23 -37.15
N LEU A 254 -8.91 -7.36 -36.69
CA LEU A 254 -7.83 -6.37 -36.81
C LEU A 254 -8.21 -4.95 -36.35
N ASN A 255 -9.33 -4.82 -35.65
CA ASN A 255 -9.88 -3.55 -35.20
C ASN A 255 -9.49 -3.34 -33.74
N TRP A 256 -8.56 -2.42 -33.51
CA TRP A 256 -8.10 -2.08 -32.19
C TRP A 256 -9.11 -1.17 -31.47
N PRO A 257 -9.62 -1.57 -30.30
CA PRO A 257 -10.68 -0.87 -29.60
C PRO A 257 -10.19 0.41 -28.90
N ALA A 258 -11.11 1.37 -28.74
CA ALA A 258 -10.83 2.67 -28.15
C ALA A 258 -10.73 2.60 -26.60
N GLY A 259 -9.52 2.42 -26.07
CA GLY A 259 -9.07 2.99 -24.78
C GLY A 259 -9.46 2.25 -23.51
N GLN A 260 -10.43 1.35 -23.58
CA GLN A 260 -10.90 0.59 -22.42
C GLN A 260 -10.02 -0.62 -22.08
N LEU A 261 -9.25 -1.12 -23.07
CA LEU A 261 -8.42 -2.31 -22.92
C LEU A 261 -7.28 -2.11 -21.89
N GLY A 262 -6.68 -0.92 -21.87
CA GLY A 262 -5.52 -0.65 -21.02
C GLY A 262 -5.79 -0.77 -19.53
N PRO A 263 -6.75 -0.01 -18.98
CA PRO A 263 -7.10 -0.11 -17.58
C PRO A 263 -7.53 -1.52 -17.15
N MET A 264 -8.24 -2.26 -18.01
CA MET A 264 -8.68 -3.64 -17.75
C MET A 264 -7.49 -4.61 -17.63
N VAL A 265 -6.54 -4.54 -18.58
CA VAL A 265 -5.34 -5.37 -18.56
C VAL A 265 -4.44 -5.02 -17.38
N LEU A 266 -4.31 -3.74 -17.04
CA LEU A 266 -3.56 -3.29 -15.86
C LEU A 266 -4.17 -3.82 -14.56
N ALA A 267 -5.50 -3.70 -14.40
CA ALA A 267 -6.21 -4.21 -13.22
C ALA A 267 -6.08 -5.75 -13.11
N TYR A 268 -6.25 -6.47 -14.22
CA TYR A 268 -6.04 -7.92 -14.28
C TYR A 268 -4.61 -8.31 -13.89
N SER A 269 -3.61 -7.63 -14.45
CA SER A 269 -2.20 -7.93 -14.20
C SER A 269 -1.83 -7.67 -12.75
N ALA A 270 -2.27 -6.53 -12.19
CA ALA A 270 -2.04 -6.19 -10.79
C ALA A 270 -2.71 -7.20 -9.84
N ALA A 271 -3.99 -7.49 -10.03
CA ALA A 271 -4.72 -8.46 -9.22
C ALA A 271 -4.11 -9.87 -9.32
N GLY A 272 -3.79 -10.31 -10.54
CA GLY A 272 -3.19 -11.61 -10.76
C GLY A 272 -1.78 -11.73 -10.17
N LEU A 273 -0.96 -10.69 -10.22
CA LEU A 273 0.35 -10.68 -9.56
C LEU A 273 0.22 -10.73 -8.03
N ILE A 274 -0.72 -10.00 -7.44
CA ILE A 274 -0.99 -10.07 -5.99
C ILE A 274 -1.40 -11.49 -5.61
N ILE A 275 -2.31 -12.10 -6.36
CA ILE A 275 -2.76 -13.47 -6.13
C ILE A 275 -1.61 -14.45 -6.32
N TYR A 276 -0.75 -14.25 -7.32
CA TYR A 276 0.43 -15.08 -7.56
C TYR A 276 1.42 -15.07 -6.39
N ILE A 277 1.69 -13.90 -5.81
CA ILE A 277 2.55 -13.77 -4.63
C ILE A 277 1.91 -14.46 -3.43
N LEU A 278 0.62 -14.22 -3.19
CA LEU A 278 -0.10 -14.78 -2.03
C LEU A 278 -0.26 -16.30 -2.13
N ALA A 279 -0.35 -16.82 -3.35
CA ALA A 279 -0.34 -18.22 -3.69
C ALA A 279 1.03 -18.91 -3.44
N GLY A 280 2.13 -18.17 -3.26
CA GLY A 280 3.48 -18.72 -3.19
C GLY A 280 3.70 -19.79 -2.11
N ARG A 281 3.01 -19.66 -0.96
CA ARG A 281 3.08 -20.57 0.20
C ARG A 281 2.07 -21.72 0.17
N LEU A 282 1.16 -21.75 -0.80
CA LEU A 282 0.11 -22.77 -0.87
C LEU A 282 0.55 -23.94 -1.75
N GLU A 283 0.36 -25.16 -1.25
CA GLU A 283 0.77 -26.40 -1.94
C GLU A 283 -0.38 -27.16 -2.61
N ASN A 284 -1.57 -26.57 -2.68
CA ASN A 284 -2.70 -27.24 -3.32
C ASN A 284 -2.58 -27.23 -4.86
N ARG A 285 -3.25 -28.20 -5.50
CA ARG A 285 -3.17 -28.41 -6.96
C ARG A 285 -3.56 -27.17 -7.78
N ALA A 286 -4.59 -26.45 -7.34
CA ALA A 286 -5.08 -25.24 -8.02
C ALA A 286 -4.02 -24.13 -8.01
N THR A 287 -3.38 -23.91 -6.87
CA THR A 287 -2.33 -22.91 -6.71
C THR A 287 -1.07 -23.28 -7.49
N LEU A 288 -0.65 -24.55 -7.45
CA LEU A 288 0.49 -25.02 -8.24
C LEU A 288 0.26 -24.82 -9.74
N LEU A 289 -0.93 -25.17 -10.23
CA LEU A 289 -1.30 -24.94 -11.63
C LEU A 289 -1.31 -23.45 -11.97
N TYR A 290 -1.92 -22.63 -11.12
CA TYR A 290 -1.96 -21.18 -11.30
C TYR A 290 -0.56 -20.57 -11.38
N ARG A 291 0.34 -20.95 -10.47
CA ARG A 291 1.74 -20.48 -10.46
C ARG A 291 2.51 -20.89 -11.72
N LEU A 292 2.19 -22.03 -12.31
CA LEU A 292 2.83 -22.50 -13.54
C LEU A 292 2.28 -21.80 -14.80
N VAL A 293 0.97 -21.55 -14.83
CA VAL A 293 0.24 -21.10 -16.03
C VAL A 293 0.14 -19.58 -16.11
N PHE A 294 -0.17 -18.90 -15.00
CA PHE A 294 -0.45 -17.47 -14.98
C PHE A 294 0.70 -16.62 -15.55
N PRO A 295 1.99 -16.83 -15.17
CA PRO A 295 3.09 -16.05 -15.76
C PRO A 295 3.19 -16.20 -17.27
N LYS A 296 2.91 -17.39 -17.82
CA LYS A 296 2.95 -17.65 -19.26
C LYS A 296 1.84 -16.95 -20.01
N ILE A 297 0.65 -16.84 -19.41
CA ILE A 297 -0.49 -16.13 -20.01
C ILE A 297 -0.34 -14.61 -19.86
N LEU A 298 0.30 -14.14 -18.79
CA LEU A 298 0.53 -12.72 -18.57
C LEU A 298 1.42 -12.10 -19.67
N ILE A 299 2.45 -12.81 -20.12
CA ILE A 299 3.38 -12.34 -21.16
C ILE A 299 2.67 -11.87 -22.45
N PRO A 300 1.86 -12.70 -23.15
CA PRO A 300 1.18 -12.27 -24.37
C PRO A 300 0.17 -11.15 -24.13
N ILE A 301 -0.52 -11.14 -22.98
CA ILE A 301 -1.45 -10.08 -22.61
C ILE A 301 -0.72 -8.74 -22.45
N VAL A 302 0.44 -8.72 -21.78
CA VAL A 302 1.26 -7.52 -21.63
C VAL A 302 1.84 -7.07 -22.96
N ILE A 303 2.32 -7.98 -23.80
CA ILE A 303 2.82 -7.64 -25.15
C ILE A 303 1.69 -6.98 -25.97
N MET A 304 0.48 -7.54 -25.95
CA MET A 304 -0.67 -6.95 -26.63
C MET A 304 -0.96 -5.53 -26.11
N GLN A 305 -0.88 -5.33 -24.79
CA GLN A 305 -1.06 -4.00 -24.20
C GLN A 305 0.01 -3.01 -24.69
N LEU A 306 1.27 -3.42 -24.76
CA LEU A 306 2.36 -2.58 -25.29
C LEU A 306 2.15 -2.22 -26.77
N VAL A 307 1.68 -3.17 -27.59
CA VAL A 307 1.33 -2.92 -28.99
C VAL A 307 0.17 -1.93 -29.10
N SER A 308 -0.87 -2.09 -28.27
CA SER A 308 -2.01 -1.17 -28.24
C SER A 308 -1.58 0.26 -27.89
N VAL A 309 -0.67 0.41 -26.93
CA VAL A 309 -0.07 1.71 -26.58
C VAL A 309 0.76 2.25 -27.74
N ALA A 310 1.62 1.45 -28.37
CA ALA A 310 2.46 1.88 -29.49
C ALA A 310 1.64 2.40 -30.69
N ILE A 311 0.55 1.71 -31.05
CA ILE A 311 -0.38 2.16 -32.12
C ILE A 311 -0.96 3.54 -31.78
N ARG A 312 -1.34 3.76 -30.51
CA ARG A 312 -1.89 5.04 -30.05
C ARG A 312 -0.87 6.17 -30.08
N LEU A 313 0.36 5.89 -29.66
CA LEU A 313 1.45 6.86 -29.70
C LEU A 313 1.76 7.29 -31.14
N ASN A 314 1.71 6.37 -32.09
CA ASN A 314 1.89 6.69 -33.50
C ASN A 314 0.70 7.47 -34.08
N ALA A 315 -0.54 7.14 -33.69
CA ALA A 315 -1.74 7.77 -34.22
C ALA A 315 -2.03 9.18 -33.64
N PHE A 316 -1.69 9.42 -32.38
CA PHE A 316 -2.07 10.65 -31.66
C PHE A 316 -0.89 11.48 -31.16
N GLY A 317 0.35 11.04 -31.38
CA GLY A 317 1.55 11.66 -30.83
C GLY A 317 1.75 11.38 -29.34
N VAL A 318 2.86 11.86 -28.80
CA VAL A 318 3.18 11.77 -27.36
C VAL A 318 2.54 12.97 -26.65
N THR A 319 1.41 12.76 -25.97
CA THR A 319 0.80 13.77 -25.09
C THR A 319 0.53 13.17 -23.71
N GLU A 320 0.96 13.86 -22.66
CA GLU A 320 1.04 13.39 -21.27
C GLU A 320 -0.29 12.92 -20.66
N SER A 321 -1.44 13.40 -21.15
CA SER A 321 -2.77 13.07 -20.58
C SER A 321 -3.34 11.69 -20.98
N ARG A 322 -2.58 10.85 -21.69
CA ARG A 322 -3.09 9.60 -22.31
C ARG A 322 -2.33 8.33 -21.89
N TYR A 323 -1.46 8.43 -20.89
CA TYR A 323 -0.82 7.29 -20.21
C TYR A 323 -1.56 6.94 -18.92
#